data_AF-C0J6E2-F1
#
_entry.id   AF-C0J6E2-F1
#
_cell.length_a   1.000
_cell.length_b   1.000
_cell.length_c   1.000
_cell.angle_alpha   90.00
_cell.angle_beta   90.00
_cell.angle_gamma   90.00
#
_symmetry.space_group_name_H-M   'P 1'
#
loop_
_entity.id
_entity.type
_entity.pdbx_description
1 polymer ?
#
loop_
_entity_poly.entity_id
_entity_poly.type
_entity_poly.pdbx_seq_one_letter_code
_entity_poly.pdbx_strand_id
1 'polypeptide(L)'
;MSGCLYRIYGVGFSLGFFIMLQIICGVCLAWMFFSCFICANWYFILFLWDFDLGFVIRSIHICFTSLLYFLLYVHIFKCIILVILFDTHLLVWFVGFVLFMFIIIIAFIGYVLPCTMMSYWGLTVFSNILATVPVIGQWLCYWIWGSEFINDFTLLKLHVLHV
;
A
#
# COMPACT_ATOMS: atom_id res chain seq x y z
N MET A 1 -32.47 4.47 -15.44
CA MET A 1 -31.04 4.11 -15.21
C MET A 1 -30.18 5.26 -14.65
N SER A 2 -30.62 6.53 -14.69
CA SER A 2 -29.84 7.70 -14.22
C SER A 2 -29.60 7.77 -12.71
N GLY A 3 -30.53 7.30 -11.87
CA GLY A 3 -30.43 7.42 -10.41
C GLY A 3 -29.38 6.52 -9.73
N CYS A 4 -29.01 5.38 -10.33
CA CYS A 4 -27.99 4.49 -9.76
C CYS A 4 -26.58 5.02 -10.07
N LEU A 5 -26.33 5.44 -11.32
CA LEU A 5 -25.05 6.00 -11.75
C LEU A 5 -24.68 7.27 -10.98
N TYR A 6 -25.64 8.19 -10.75
CA TYR A 6 -25.40 9.42 -9.98
C TYR A 6 -24.78 9.14 -8.60
N ARG A 7 -25.22 8.07 -7.92
CA ARG A 7 -24.80 7.74 -6.56
C ARG A 7 -23.36 7.20 -6.50
N ILE A 8 -22.85 6.62 -7.60
CA ILE A 8 -21.50 6.03 -7.67
C ILE A 8 -20.43 7.10 -8.00
N TYR A 9 -20.82 8.29 -8.48
CA TYR A 9 -19.85 9.38 -8.70
C TYR A 9 -19.18 9.84 -7.40
N GLY A 10 -19.88 9.79 -6.27
CA GLY A 10 -19.33 10.14 -4.95
C GLY A 10 -18.16 9.26 -4.50
N VAL A 11 -18.03 8.05 -5.06
CA VAL A 11 -16.94 7.11 -4.73
C VAL A 11 -15.57 7.68 -5.12
N GLY A 12 -15.49 8.47 -6.19
CA GLY A 12 -14.22 9.11 -6.57
C GLY A 12 -13.74 10.12 -5.52
N PHE A 13 -14.67 10.91 -4.97
CA PHE A 13 -14.36 11.89 -3.93
C PHE A 13 -13.99 11.22 -2.60
N SER A 14 -14.71 10.17 -2.21
CA SER A 14 -14.41 9.45 -0.97
C SER A 14 -13.02 8.79 -1.00
N LEU A 15 -12.53 8.34 -2.16
CA LEU A 15 -11.16 7.84 -2.30
C LEU A 15 -10.11 8.89 -1.91
N GLY A 16 -10.26 10.14 -2.39
CA GLY A 16 -9.36 11.23 -2.02
C GLY A 16 -9.37 11.51 -0.51
N PHE A 17 -10.55 11.44 0.12
CA PHE A 17 -10.68 11.58 1.56
C PHE A 17 -9.96 10.47 2.34
N PHE A 18 -10.10 9.20 1.93
CA PHE A 18 -9.40 8.09 2.58
C PHE A 18 -7.89 8.14 2.37
N ILE A 19 -7.40 8.61 1.22
CA ILE A 19 -5.95 8.84 1.01
C ILE A 19 -5.42 9.88 2.03
N MET A 20 -6.14 10.98 2.25
CA MET A 20 -5.73 11.98 3.23
C MET A 20 -5.69 11.42 4.65
N LEU A 21 -6.71 10.64 5.05
CA LEU A 21 -6.70 9.96 6.34
C LEU A 21 -5.52 8.98 6.47
N GLN A 22 -5.16 8.29 5.39
CA GLN A 22 -4.02 7.38 5.41
C GLN A 22 -2.69 8.07 5.60
N ILE A 23 -2.49 9.23 4.96
CA ILE A 23 -1.29 10.04 5.14
C ILE A 23 -1.19 10.48 6.60
N ILE A 24 -2.29 10.99 7.18
CA ILE A 24 -2.30 11.45 8.58
C ILE A 24 -1.95 10.30 9.54
N CYS A 25 -2.66 9.17 9.46
CA CYS A 25 -2.38 8.03 10.33
C CYS A 25 -0.98 7.43 10.08
N GLY A 26 -0.53 7.41 8.82
CA GLY A 26 0.78 6.89 8.42
C GLY A 26 1.93 7.72 9.00
N VAL A 27 1.85 9.05 8.93
CA VAL A 27 2.85 9.94 9.54
C VAL A 27 2.89 9.78 11.06
N CYS A 28 1.73 9.65 11.72
CA CYS A 28 1.68 9.37 13.15
C CYS A 28 2.37 8.05 13.52
N LEU A 29 2.18 6.99 12.72
CA LEU A 29 2.84 5.70 12.92
C LEU A 29 4.34 5.76 12.61
N ALA A 30 4.74 6.52 11.59
CA ALA A 30 6.13 6.68 11.18
C ALA A 30 6.99 7.32 12.28
N TRP A 31 6.43 8.26 13.03
CA TRP A 31 7.10 8.86 14.20
C TRP A 31 7.52 7.82 15.25
N MET A 32 6.83 6.68 15.29
CA MET A 32 7.00 5.64 16.31
C MET A 32 7.69 4.39 15.74
N PHE A 33 8.19 4.46 14.51
CA PHE A 33 8.78 3.33 13.81
C PHE A 33 10.23 3.09 14.24
N PHE A 34 10.58 1.82 14.47
CA PHE A 34 11.94 1.38 14.75
C PHE A 34 12.39 0.34 13.72
N SER A 35 13.42 0.67 12.94
CA SER A 35 13.93 -0.19 11.87
C SER A 35 14.92 -1.22 12.42
N CYS A 36 14.40 -2.37 12.85
CA CYS A 36 15.20 -3.54 13.21
C CYS A 36 14.42 -4.83 12.90
N PHE A 37 14.94 -5.69 12.04
CA PHE A 37 14.23 -6.87 11.54
C PHE A 37 13.89 -7.89 12.64
N ILE A 38 14.78 -8.05 13.63
CA ILE A 38 14.57 -8.96 14.76
C ILE A 38 13.55 -8.37 15.76
N CYS A 39 13.65 -7.07 16.01
CA CYS A 39 12.94 -6.43 17.12
C CYS A 39 11.68 -5.66 16.68
N ALA A 40 11.49 -5.35 15.40
CA ALA A 40 10.40 -4.50 14.90
C ALA A 40 9.04 -5.04 15.33
N ASN A 41 8.79 -6.33 15.16
CA ASN A 41 7.53 -6.94 15.58
C ASN A 41 7.35 -6.91 17.11
N TRP A 42 8.42 -7.09 17.88
CA TRP A 42 8.36 -7.05 19.34
C TRP A 42 8.07 -5.64 19.87
N TYR A 43 8.81 -4.63 19.39
CA TYR A 43 8.55 -3.22 19.73
C TYR A 43 7.16 -2.78 19.28
N PHE A 44 6.68 -3.28 18.14
CA PHE A 44 5.33 -3.04 17.67
C PHE A 44 4.27 -3.63 18.60
N ILE A 45 4.44 -4.88 19.06
CA ILE A 45 3.53 -5.49 20.04
C ILE A 45 3.59 -4.71 21.36
N LEU A 46 4.77 -4.45 21.91
CA LEU A 46 4.91 -3.71 23.17
C LEU A 46 4.22 -2.34 23.11
N PHE A 47 4.43 -1.60 22.02
CA PHE A 47 3.81 -0.30 21.78
C PHE A 47 2.27 -0.36 21.78
N LEU A 48 1.68 -1.39 21.17
CA LEU A 48 0.22 -1.53 21.09
C LEU A 48 -0.42 -1.80 22.45
N TRP A 49 0.34 -2.34 23.39
CA TRP A 49 -0.12 -2.63 24.74
C TRP A 49 0.18 -1.49 25.71
N ASP A 50 1.28 -0.75 25.50
CA ASP A 50 1.69 0.34 26.39
C ASP A 50 1.04 1.70 26.05
N PHE A 51 0.55 1.90 24.81
CA PHE A 51 -0.12 3.12 24.36
C PHE A 51 -1.50 2.85 23.76
N ASP A 52 -2.56 3.20 24.49
CA ASP A 52 -3.96 3.03 24.05
C ASP A 52 -4.23 3.69 22.67
N LEU A 53 -3.65 4.86 22.39
CA LEU A 53 -3.80 5.55 21.11
C LEU A 53 -3.04 4.87 19.96
N GLY A 54 -1.94 4.17 20.25
CA GLY A 54 -1.13 3.48 19.25
C GLY A 54 -1.89 2.35 18.56
N PHE A 55 -2.60 1.56 19.37
CA PHE A 55 -3.49 0.52 18.87
C PHE A 55 -4.61 1.08 17.98
N VAL A 56 -5.22 2.18 18.39
CA VAL A 56 -6.31 2.82 17.64
C VAL A 56 -5.80 3.34 16.29
N ILE A 57 -4.72 4.13 16.26
CA ILE A 57 -4.17 4.70 15.02
C ILE A 57 -3.77 3.60 14.05
N ARG A 58 -3.11 2.53 14.53
CA ARG A 58 -2.77 1.37 13.69
C ARG A 58 -4.01 0.70 13.11
N SER A 59 -5.00 0.42 13.96
CA SER A 59 -6.20 -0.30 13.53
C SER A 59 -6.96 0.51 12.48
N ILE A 60 -7.01 1.83 12.65
CA ILE A 60 -7.55 2.77 11.67
C ILE A 60 -6.76 2.71 10.35
N HIS A 61 -5.43 2.78 10.39
CA HIS A 61 -4.57 2.75 9.20
C HIS A 61 -4.73 1.43 8.39
N ILE A 62 -4.83 0.29 9.07
CA ILE A 62 -5.06 -1.02 8.41
C ILE A 62 -6.48 -1.10 7.86
N CYS A 63 -7.49 -0.71 8.66
CA CYS A 63 -8.90 -0.76 8.27
C CYS A 63 -9.17 0.14 7.05
N PHE A 64 -8.68 1.38 7.07
CA PHE A 64 -8.82 2.30 5.94
C PHE A 64 -8.08 1.83 4.70
N THR A 65 -7.03 1.00 4.82
CA THR A 65 -6.36 0.41 3.66
C THR A 65 -7.34 -0.53 2.97
N SER A 66 -7.96 -1.44 3.73
CA SER A 66 -8.95 -2.38 3.17
C SER A 66 -10.15 -1.66 2.54
N LEU A 67 -10.65 -0.60 3.19
CA LEU A 67 -11.78 0.19 2.69
C LEU A 67 -11.42 0.99 1.43
N LEU A 68 -10.21 1.55 1.36
CA LEU A 68 -9.70 2.26 0.19
C LEU A 68 -9.66 1.31 -1.02
N TYR A 69 -9.13 0.10 -0.87
CA TYR A 69 -9.12 -0.90 -1.95
C TYR A 69 -10.53 -1.29 -2.39
N PHE A 70 -11.44 -1.51 -1.45
CA PHE A 70 -12.83 -1.81 -1.77
C PHE A 70 -13.49 -0.72 -2.63
N LEU A 71 -13.38 0.54 -2.19
CA LEU A 71 -13.91 1.68 -2.92
C LEU A 71 -13.21 1.89 -4.27
N LEU A 72 -11.92 1.57 -4.33
CA LEU A 72 -11.13 1.70 -5.54
C LEU A 72 -11.56 0.67 -6.59
N TYR A 73 -11.84 -0.57 -6.20
CA TYR A 73 -12.43 -1.55 -7.11
C TYR A 73 -13.79 -1.11 -7.62
N VAL A 74 -14.67 -0.61 -6.75
CA VAL A 74 -15.98 -0.06 -7.16
C VAL A 74 -15.80 1.10 -8.15
N HIS A 75 -14.82 1.99 -7.91
CA HIS A 75 -14.51 3.10 -8.80
C HIS A 75 -14.00 2.62 -10.16
N ILE A 76 -13.10 1.63 -10.21
CA ILE A 76 -12.59 1.04 -11.45
C ILE A 76 -13.73 0.41 -12.27
N PHE A 77 -14.60 -0.39 -11.63
CA PHE A 77 -15.75 -1.00 -12.32
C PHE A 77 -16.65 0.06 -12.97
N LYS A 78 -16.96 1.14 -12.24
CA LYS A 78 -17.71 2.27 -12.80
C LYS A 78 -16.98 2.90 -13.99
N CYS A 79 -15.67 3.15 -13.87
CA CYS A 79 -14.89 3.76 -14.93
C CYS A 79 -14.83 2.89 -16.19
N ILE A 80 -14.71 1.57 -16.06
CA ILE A 80 -14.76 0.63 -17.18
C ILE A 80 -16.12 0.71 -17.90
N ILE A 81 -17.22 0.72 -17.14
CA ILE A 81 -18.57 0.85 -17.71
C ILE A 81 -18.71 2.16 -18.50
N LEU A 82 -18.17 3.27 -17.97
CA LEU A 82 -18.23 4.58 -18.65
C LEU A 82 -17.40 4.61 -19.94
N VAL A 83 -16.20 4.02 -19.94
CA VAL A 83 -15.35 3.93 -21.13
C VAL A 83 -16.04 3.09 -22.21
N ILE A 84 -16.64 1.95 -21.85
CA ILE A 84 -17.34 1.08 -22.81
C ILE A 84 -18.58 1.77 -23.40
N LEU A 85 -19.34 2.52 -22.60
CA LEU A 85 -20.61 3.13 -23.04
C LEU A 85 -20.43 4.42 -23.85
N PHE A 86 -19.43 5.24 -23.52
CA PHE A 86 -19.31 6.60 -24.04
C PHE A 86 -18.04 6.83 -24.84
N ASP A 87 -17.14 5.86 -24.93
CA ASP A 87 -15.85 5.87 -25.65
C ASP A 87 -15.08 7.20 -25.52
N THR A 88 -15.17 7.79 -24.34
CA THR A 88 -14.61 9.10 -23.98
C THR A 88 -13.80 8.96 -22.71
N HIS A 89 -12.80 9.83 -22.52
CA HIS A 89 -11.94 9.89 -21.34
C HIS A 89 -10.90 8.77 -21.17
N LEU A 90 -10.41 8.17 -22.26
CA LEU A 90 -9.30 7.20 -22.23
C LEU A 90 -8.05 7.71 -21.49
N LEU A 91 -7.73 9.00 -21.64
CA LEU A 91 -6.58 9.61 -20.95
C LEU A 91 -6.79 9.62 -19.42
N VAL A 92 -8.00 9.92 -18.95
CA VAL A 92 -8.33 9.88 -17.52
C VAL A 92 -8.29 8.45 -16.98
N TRP A 93 -8.75 7.48 -17.78
CA TRP A 93 -8.65 6.07 -17.43
C TRP A 93 -7.19 5.61 -17.29
N PHE A 94 -6.30 6.02 -18.22
CA PHE A 94 -4.88 5.70 -18.15
C PHE A 94 -4.21 6.30 -16.91
N VAL A 95 -4.52 7.56 -16.58
CA VAL A 95 -4.05 8.19 -15.32
C VAL A 95 -4.54 7.42 -14.10
N GLY A 96 -5.82 7.01 -14.09
CA GLY A 96 -6.39 6.19 -13.01
C GLY A 96 -5.72 4.83 -12.87
N PHE A 97 -5.37 4.19 -13.99
CA PHE A 97 -4.63 2.93 -14.00
C PHE A 97 -3.22 3.09 -13.41
N VAL A 98 -2.50 4.16 -13.78
CA VAL A 98 -1.18 4.46 -13.19
C VAL A 98 -1.30 4.69 -11.68
N LEU A 99 -2.29 5.47 -11.23
CA LEU A 99 -2.55 5.70 -9.80
C LEU A 99 -2.88 4.39 -9.05
N PHE A 100 -3.63 3.50 -9.66
CA PHE A 100 -3.92 2.18 -9.10
C PHE A 100 -2.65 1.36 -8.88
N MET A 101 -1.72 1.35 -9.84
CA MET A 101 -0.44 0.65 -9.69
C MET A 101 0.40 1.23 -8.54
N PHE A 102 0.42 2.55 -8.37
CA PHE A 102 1.08 3.18 -7.22
C PHE A 102 0.46 2.74 -5.88
N ILE A 103 -0.87 2.71 -5.78
CA ILE A 103 -1.56 2.29 -4.56
C ILE A 103 -1.25 0.83 -4.20
N ILE A 104 -1.15 -0.06 -5.20
CA ILE A 104 -0.71 -1.47 -5.01
C ILE A 104 0.69 -1.52 -4.41
N ILE A 105 1.64 -0.81 -5.01
CA ILE A 105 3.04 -0.83 -4.57
C ILE A 105 3.15 -0.27 -3.14
N ILE A 106 2.56 0.89 -2.87
CA ILE A 106 2.63 1.54 -1.55
C ILE A 106 2.00 0.64 -0.48
N ALA A 107 0.85 0.02 -0.74
CA ALA A 107 0.19 -0.86 0.23
C ALA A 107 0.98 -2.15 0.48
N PHE A 108 1.60 -2.72 -0.58
CA PHE A 108 2.47 -3.88 -0.42
C PHE A 108 3.68 -3.55 0.46
N ILE A 109 4.33 -2.40 0.25
CA ILE A 109 5.44 -1.97 1.10
C ILE A 109 4.96 -1.77 2.55
N GLY A 110 3.79 -1.13 2.74
CA GLY A 110 3.10 -0.99 4.03
C GLY A 110 2.92 -2.30 4.79
N TYR A 111 2.56 -3.36 4.07
CA TYR A 111 2.37 -4.71 4.62
C TYR A 111 3.69 -5.35 5.11
N VAL A 112 4.83 -4.96 4.55
CA VAL A 112 6.14 -5.53 4.90
C VAL A 112 6.70 -4.95 6.21
N LEU A 113 6.40 -3.68 6.49
CA LEU A 113 6.96 -2.89 7.59
C LEU A 113 6.88 -3.51 9.01
N PRO A 114 5.78 -4.18 9.42
CA PRO A 114 5.70 -4.81 10.74
C PRO A 114 6.65 -6.00 10.96
N CYS A 115 7.32 -6.49 9.89
CA CYS A 115 8.27 -7.61 9.95
C CYS A 115 7.70 -8.89 10.58
N THR A 116 6.42 -9.18 10.34
CA THR A 116 5.84 -10.47 10.74
C THR A 116 6.36 -11.60 9.84
N MET A 117 6.19 -12.87 10.24
CA MET A 117 6.54 -14.01 9.40
C MET A 117 5.87 -13.95 8.02
N MET A 118 4.61 -13.52 7.96
CA MET A 118 3.89 -13.38 6.68
C MET A 118 4.45 -12.23 5.83
N SER A 119 4.81 -11.11 6.46
CA SER A 119 5.48 -9.99 5.80
C SER A 119 6.82 -10.41 5.18
N TYR A 120 7.64 -11.17 5.91
CA TYR A 120 8.93 -11.68 5.42
C TYR A 120 8.76 -12.59 4.22
N TRP A 121 7.90 -13.61 4.33
CA TRP A 121 7.66 -14.52 3.21
C TRP A 121 7.05 -13.81 2.01
N GLY A 122 6.14 -12.85 2.23
CA GLY A 122 5.62 -12.00 1.17
C GLY A 122 6.72 -11.26 0.40
N LEU A 123 7.68 -10.66 1.11
CA LEU A 123 8.81 -9.97 0.49
C LEU A 123 9.76 -10.94 -0.25
N THR A 124 9.99 -12.15 0.28
CA THR A 124 10.80 -13.17 -0.41
C THR A 124 10.16 -13.64 -1.71
N VAL A 125 8.84 -13.88 -1.72
CA VAL A 125 8.11 -14.30 -2.92
C VAL A 125 8.14 -13.19 -3.97
N PHE A 126 7.92 -11.94 -3.57
CA PHE A 126 8.02 -10.80 -4.47
C PHE A 126 9.43 -10.64 -5.07
N SER A 127 10.46 -10.80 -4.24
CA SER A 127 11.86 -10.77 -4.69
C SER A 127 12.18 -11.88 -5.67
N ASN A 128 11.61 -13.07 -5.48
CA ASN A 128 11.79 -14.19 -6.41
C ASN A 128 11.12 -13.90 -7.77
N ILE A 129 9.92 -13.30 -7.77
CA ILE A 129 9.25 -12.87 -9.01
C ILE A 129 10.13 -11.85 -9.76
N LEU A 130 10.67 -10.85 -9.08
CA LEU A 130 11.58 -9.88 -9.69
C LEU A 130 12.86 -10.53 -10.22
N ALA A 131 13.43 -11.47 -9.47
CA ALA A 131 14.64 -12.19 -9.86
C ALA A 131 14.46 -13.04 -11.13
N THR A 132 13.23 -13.42 -11.47
CA THR A 132 12.94 -14.18 -12.71
C THR A 132 13.05 -13.34 -13.99
N VAL A 133 13.12 -12.01 -13.91
CA VAL A 133 13.28 -11.15 -15.09
C VAL A 133 14.64 -11.42 -15.72
N PRO A 134 14.71 -11.81 -17.01
CA PRO A 134 15.96 -12.17 -17.65
C PRO A 134 16.91 -10.97 -17.71
N VAL A 135 18.22 -11.24 -17.62
CA VAL A 135 19.33 -10.27 -17.69
C VAL A 135 19.41 -9.30 -16.51
N ILE A 136 18.30 -8.72 -16.06
CA ILE A 136 18.29 -7.58 -15.11
C ILE A 136 17.77 -7.97 -13.73
N GLY A 137 17.02 -9.08 -13.59
CA GLY A 137 16.27 -9.41 -12.36
C GLY A 137 17.12 -9.44 -11.08
N GLN A 138 18.26 -10.15 -11.10
CA GLN A 138 19.16 -10.21 -9.94
C GLN A 138 19.74 -8.85 -9.56
N TRP A 139 20.15 -8.06 -10.56
CA TRP A 139 20.65 -6.70 -10.35
C TRP A 139 19.55 -5.80 -9.76
N LEU A 140 18.32 -5.93 -10.24
CA LEU A 140 17.17 -5.15 -9.78
C LEU A 140 16.87 -5.46 -8.30
N CYS A 141 16.83 -6.73 -7.92
CA CYS A 141 16.65 -7.13 -6.53
C CYS A 141 17.75 -6.54 -5.63
N TYR A 142 19.01 -6.64 -6.06
CA TYR A 142 20.12 -6.09 -5.28
C TYR A 142 20.04 -4.56 -5.14
N TRP A 143 19.61 -3.86 -6.20
CA TRP A 143 19.46 -2.41 -6.18
C TRP A 143 18.34 -1.95 -5.25
N ILE A 144 17.16 -2.59 -5.36
CA ILE A 144 15.99 -2.26 -4.54
C ILE A 144 16.28 -2.57 -3.07
N TRP A 145 16.72 -3.80 -2.76
CA TRP A 145 16.88 -4.24 -1.36
C TRP A 145 18.20 -3.77 -0.75
N GLY A 146 19.25 -3.55 -1.54
CA GLY A 146 20.58 -3.15 -1.08
C GLY A 146 21.43 -4.27 -0.50
N SER A 147 20.94 -5.51 -0.51
CA SER A 147 21.67 -6.70 -0.07
C SER A 147 21.03 -7.98 -0.62
N GLU A 148 21.75 -9.10 -0.52
CA GLU A 148 21.30 -10.42 -1.00
C GLU A 148 20.18 -11.03 -0.14
N PHE A 149 20.09 -10.63 1.12
CA PHE A 149 19.12 -11.12 2.08
C PHE A 149 18.34 -9.94 2.67
N ILE A 150 17.09 -10.17 3.04
CA ILE A 150 16.27 -9.15 3.68
C ILE A 150 16.85 -8.85 5.08
N ASN A 151 17.19 -7.59 5.33
CA ASN A 151 17.80 -7.13 6.57
C ASN A 151 17.26 -5.74 6.98
N ASP A 152 17.84 -5.18 8.04
CA ASP A 152 17.48 -3.86 8.58
C ASP A 152 17.63 -2.74 7.54
N PHE A 153 18.63 -2.80 6.66
CA PHE A 153 18.81 -1.82 5.58
C PHE A 153 17.67 -1.89 4.56
N THR A 154 17.22 -3.09 4.20
CA THR A 154 16.05 -3.30 3.34
C THR A 154 14.81 -2.69 3.98
N LEU A 155 14.61 -2.92 5.27
CA LEU A 155 13.46 -2.40 6.02
C LEU A 155 13.45 -0.87 6.08
N LEU A 156 14.61 -0.25 6.30
CA LEU A 156 14.74 1.21 6.31
C LEU A 156 14.41 1.82 4.94
N LYS A 157 14.91 1.24 3.85
CA LYS A 157 14.58 1.70 2.48
C LYS A 157 13.08 1.60 2.21
N LEU A 158 12.47 0.48 2.59
CA LEU A 158 11.04 0.27 2.43
C LEU A 158 10.21 1.27 3.25
N HIS A 159 10.67 1.62 4.45
CA HIS A 159 10.02 2.66 5.25
C HIS A 159 10.03 4.01 4.54
N VAL A 160 11.18 4.44 4.02
CA VAL A 160 11.32 5.72 3.29
C VAL A 160 10.50 5.73 1.99
N LEU A 161 10.34 4.58 1.33
CA LEU A 161 9.53 4.48 0.11
C LEU A 161 8.01 4.43 0.39
N HIS A 162 7.61 4.08 1.61
CA HIS A 162 6.20 3.93 1.98
C HIS A 162 5.57 5.22 2.52
N VAL A 163 6.30 5.92 3.39
CA VAL A 163 5.86 7.16 4.05
C VAL A 163 5.84 8.32 3.06
#